data_AF-A0A1D6N3Z7-F1
#
_entry.id   AF-A0A1D6N3Z7-F1
#
_cell.length_a   1.000
_cell.length_b   1.000
_cell.length_c   1.000
_cell.angle_alpha   90.00
_cell.angle_beta   90.00
_cell.angle_gamma   90.00
#
_symmetry.space_group_name_H-M   'P 1'
#
loop_
_entity.id
_entity.type
_entity.pdbx_description
1 polymer ?
#
loop_
_entity_poly.entity_id
_entity_poly.type
_entity_poly.pdbx_seq_one_letter_code
_entity_poly.pdbx_strand_id
1 'polypeptide(L)'
;MGFAMLEHLTEILILPEVKEFWFVSNIGLLMVIIGEIIRKLAVVTAGRAFTHVIRTYYEDQHQLITHGLYRFMRHPGYSGFLIWAVGTQVMLCNPLSTVAFTLVLWRFFSKRIPYEEFFLKQFFGSEYDEYAQRVHSGIPFIK
;
A
#
# COMPACT_ATOMS: atom_id res chain seq x y z
N MET A 1 -15.72 1.54 4.16
CA MET A 1 -16.36 2.84 3.82
C MET A 1 -17.49 3.22 4.78
N GLY A 2 -18.51 2.39 5.02
CA GLY A 2 -19.64 2.76 5.89
C GLY A 2 -19.25 3.26 7.29
N PHE A 3 -18.32 2.59 7.97
CA PHE A 3 -17.81 3.00 9.28
C PHE A 3 -17.17 4.41 9.26
N ALA A 4 -16.33 4.71 8.27
CA ALA A 4 -15.65 5.99 8.15
C ALA A 4 -16.61 7.15 7.85
N MET A 5 -17.63 6.91 7.03
CA MET A 5 -18.67 7.92 6.78
C MET A 5 -19.49 8.19 8.04
N LEU A 6 -19.82 7.13 8.79
CA LEU A 6 -20.54 7.26 10.06
C LEU A 6 -19.72 8.07 11.07
N GLU A 7 -18.45 7.72 11.29
CA GLU A 7 -17.54 8.46 12.18
C GLU A 7 -17.46 9.94 11.78
N HIS A 8 -17.23 10.21 10.49
CA HIS A 8 -17.12 11.58 9.99
C HIS A 8 -18.39 12.40 10.23
N LEU A 9 -19.57 11.83 9.96
CA LEU A 9 -20.85 12.50 10.18
C LEU A 9 -21.12 12.71 11.68
N THR A 10 -20.83 11.71 12.52
CA THR A 10 -20.98 11.84 13.97
C THR A 10 -20.06 12.91 14.54
N GLU A 11 -18.81 12.96 14.11
CA GLU A 11 -17.84 13.96 14.59
C GLU A 11 -18.19 15.37 14.13
N ILE A 12 -18.68 15.57 12.90
CA ILE A 12 -19.15 16.89 12.45
C ILE A 12 -20.33 17.39 13.30
N LEU A 13 -21.24 16.50 13.68
CA LEU A 13 -22.44 16.87 14.44
C LEU A 13 -22.15 17.16 15.92
N ILE A 14 -21.17 16.47 16.52
CA ILE A 14 -20.89 16.53 17.96
C ILE A 14 -19.66 17.40 18.27
N LEU A 15 -18.61 17.34 17.45
CA LEU A 15 -17.29 17.96 17.67
C LEU A 15 -16.72 18.54 16.37
N PRO A 16 -17.34 19.59 15.79
CA PRO A 16 -16.91 20.15 14.51
C PRO A 16 -15.47 20.70 14.54
N GLU A 17 -14.99 21.15 15.70
CA GLU A 17 -13.63 21.66 15.91
C GLU A 17 -12.55 20.66 15.47
N VAL A 18 -12.81 19.35 15.61
CA VAL A 18 -11.86 18.30 15.20
C VAL A 18 -11.65 18.28 13.68
N LYS A 19 -12.63 18.75 12.90
CA LYS A 19 -12.52 18.85 11.44
C LYS A 19 -11.83 20.13 10.97
N GLU A 20 -11.65 21.10 11.86
CA GLU A 20 -10.95 22.35 11.58
C GLU A 20 -9.43 22.24 11.76
N PHE A 21 -8.89 21.07 12.08
CA PHE A 21 -7.44 20.84 12.07
C PHE A 21 -6.89 20.76 10.64
N TRP A 22 -6.89 21.90 9.95
CA TRP A 22 -6.42 22.07 8.57
C TRP A 22 -5.01 21.53 8.35
N PHE A 23 -4.13 21.67 9.34
CA PHE A 23 -2.78 21.11 9.29
C PHE A 23 -2.79 19.59 9.16
N VAL A 24 -3.61 18.89 9.95
CA VAL A 24 -3.77 17.43 9.89
C VAL A 24 -4.39 17.03 8.55
N SER A 25 -5.41 17.76 8.10
CA SER A 25 -6.04 17.51 6.81
C SER A 25 -5.05 17.64 5.64
N ASN A 26 -4.22 18.69 5.64
CA ASN A 26 -3.16 18.91 4.64
C ASN A 26 -2.09 17.82 4.67
N ILE A 27 -1.70 17.33 5.84
CA ILE A 27 -0.81 16.15 5.95
C ILE A 27 -1.48 14.94 5.30
N GLY A 28 -2.76 14.69 5.59
CA GLY A 28 -3.52 13.61 4.96
C GLY A 28 -3.57 13.74 3.44
N LEU A 29 -3.78 14.94 2.90
CA LEU A 29 -3.74 15.22 1.47
C LEU A 29 -2.37 14.91 0.86
N LEU A 30 -1.28 15.33 1.52
CA LEU A 30 0.08 15.00 1.08
C LEU A 30 0.32 13.50 1.07
N MET A 31 -0.14 12.77 2.10
CA MET A 31 -0.07 11.31 2.13
C MET A 31 -0.83 10.68 0.96
N VAL A 32 -2.03 11.15 0.66
CA VAL A 32 -2.83 10.68 -0.49
C VAL A 32 -2.07 10.88 -1.80
N ILE A 33 -1.51 12.07 -2.02
CA ILE A 33 -0.75 12.40 -3.23
C ILE A 33 0.49 11.50 -3.34
N ILE A 34 1.29 11.40 -2.28
CA ILE A 34 2.51 10.58 -2.26
C ILE A 34 2.18 9.09 -2.48
N GLY A 35 1.17 8.56 -1.79
CA GLY A 35 0.73 7.17 -1.93
C GLY A 35 0.28 6.86 -3.37
N GLU A 36 -0.46 7.77 -3.99
CA GLU A 36 -0.90 7.62 -5.38
C GLU A 36 0.26 7.71 -6.37
N ILE A 37 1.22 8.62 -6.16
CA ILE A 37 2.44 8.71 -6.97
C ILE A 37 3.24 7.41 -6.88
N ILE A 38 3.50 6.91 -5.68
CA ILE A 38 4.22 5.63 -5.47
C ILE A 38 3.50 4.50 -6.21
N ARG A 39 2.16 4.44 -6.08
CA ARG A 39 1.36 3.39 -6.72
C ARG A 39 1.44 3.47 -8.24
N LYS A 40 1.28 4.66 -8.84
CA LYS A 40 1.38 4.84 -10.29
C LYS A 40 2.79 4.56 -10.79
N LEU A 41 3.83 5.01 -10.10
CA LEU A 41 5.22 4.70 -10.44
C LEU A 41 5.51 3.21 -10.34
N ALA A 42 4.95 2.50 -9.35
CA ALA A 42 5.07 1.04 -9.24
C ALA A 42 4.45 0.32 -10.45
N VAL A 43 3.28 0.79 -10.91
CA VAL A 43 2.60 0.26 -12.10
C VAL A 43 3.43 0.55 -13.37
N VAL A 44 3.92 1.78 -13.52
CA VAL A 44 4.72 2.19 -14.69
C VAL A 44 6.06 1.43 -14.73
N THR A 45 6.73 1.27 -13.59
CA THR A 45 8.01 0.55 -13.49
C THR A 45 7.83 -0.95 -13.76
N ALA A 46 6.75 -1.55 -13.25
CA ALA A 46 6.45 -2.96 -13.54
C ALA A 46 5.96 -3.16 -14.97
N GLY A 47 5.34 -2.15 -15.60
CA GLY A 47 4.92 -2.19 -17.00
C GLY A 47 4.08 -3.42 -17.32
N ARG A 48 4.53 -4.26 -18.27
CA ARG A 48 3.85 -5.51 -18.67
C ARG A 48 3.88 -6.61 -17.58
N ALA A 49 4.76 -6.49 -16.60
CA ALA A 49 4.82 -7.40 -15.46
C ALA A 49 3.77 -7.06 -14.37
N PHE A 50 3.18 -5.86 -14.40
CA PHE A 50 2.14 -5.49 -13.43
C PHE A 50 0.83 -6.23 -13.72
N THR A 51 0.26 -6.85 -12.68
CA THR A 51 -1.08 -7.44 -12.75
C THR A 51 -1.87 -7.12 -11.49
N HIS A 52 -3.15 -6.80 -11.67
CA HIS A 52 -4.07 -6.54 -10.54
C HIS A 52 -4.42 -7.82 -9.75
N VAL A 53 -4.30 -8.98 -10.41
CA VAL A 53 -4.47 -10.31 -9.83
C VAL A 53 -3.10 -10.95 -9.74
N ILE A 54 -2.78 -11.54 -8.59
CA ILE A 54 -1.53 -12.29 -8.39
C ILE A 54 -1.49 -13.40 -9.44
N ARG A 55 -0.46 -13.39 -10.27
CA ARG A 55 -0.26 -14.43 -11.27
C ARG A 55 0.11 -15.73 -10.58
N THR A 56 -0.62 -16.78 -10.90
CA THR A 56 -0.37 -18.14 -10.40
C THR A 56 0.21 -19.07 -11.47
N TYR A 57 0.47 -18.55 -12.68
CA TYR A 57 1.06 -19.28 -13.80
C TYR A 57 2.24 -18.51 -14.38
N TYR A 58 3.26 -19.26 -14.80
CA TYR A 58 4.45 -18.72 -15.46
C TYR A 58 4.14 -18.35 -16.91
N GLU A 59 4.68 -17.24 -17.39
CA GLU A 59 4.58 -16.79 -18.78
C GLU A 59 5.98 -16.41 -19.24
N ASP A 60 6.41 -16.86 -20.43
CA ASP A 60 7.81 -16.77 -20.90
C ASP A 60 8.37 -15.34 -20.96
N GLN A 61 7.52 -14.32 -20.93
CA GLN A 61 7.91 -12.90 -20.92
C GLN A 61 7.89 -12.27 -19.52
N HIS A 62 7.64 -13.04 -18.46
CA HIS A 62 7.61 -12.52 -17.11
C HIS A 62 9.05 -12.36 -16.60
N GLN A 63 9.53 -11.12 -16.51
CA GLN A 63 10.85 -10.80 -15.97
C GLN A 63 10.74 -10.26 -14.54
N LEU A 64 11.73 -10.60 -13.71
CA LEU A 64 11.82 -10.08 -12.35
C LEU A 64 12.24 -8.60 -12.38
N ILE A 65 11.36 -7.71 -11.94
CA ILE A 65 11.62 -6.28 -11.90
C ILE A 65 12.30 -5.90 -10.58
N THR A 66 13.55 -5.45 -10.65
CA THR A 66 14.36 -5.05 -9.48
C THR A 66 14.89 -3.62 -9.56
N HIS A 67 14.48 -2.85 -10.57
CA HIS A 67 14.91 -1.46 -10.79
C HIS A 67 13.81 -0.45 -10.44
N GLY A 68 14.15 0.85 -10.45
CA GLY A 68 13.22 1.91 -10.06
C GLY A 68 12.79 1.79 -8.59
N LEU A 69 11.48 1.89 -8.31
CA LEU A 69 10.96 1.74 -6.95
C LEU A 69 11.20 0.34 -6.36
N TYR A 70 11.27 -0.69 -7.21
CA TYR A 70 11.53 -2.06 -6.80
C TYR A 70 12.95 -2.23 -6.21
N ARG A 71 13.89 -1.32 -6.50
CA ARG A 71 15.21 -1.34 -5.84
C ARG A 71 15.13 -1.05 -4.33
N PHE A 72 14.12 -0.30 -3.91
CA PHE A 72 13.96 0.15 -2.52
C PHE A 72 12.98 -0.72 -1.74
N MET A 73 11.90 -1.19 -2.38
CA MET A 73 10.92 -2.05 -1.73
C MET A 73 10.33 -3.06 -2.72
N ARG A 74 10.05 -4.29 -2.27
CA ARG A 74 9.56 -5.35 -3.14
C ARG A 74 8.13 -5.13 -3.60
N HIS A 75 7.31 -4.50 -2.77
CA HIS A 75 5.89 -4.26 -3.03
C HIS A 75 5.53 -2.77 -2.95
N PRO A 76 6.04 -1.93 -3.87
CA PRO A 76 5.79 -0.49 -3.84
C PRO A 76 4.32 -0.15 -4.08
N GLY A 77 3.61 -0.93 -4.90
CA GLY A 77 2.17 -0.75 -5.11
C GLY A 77 1.34 -0.93 -3.83
N TYR A 78 1.69 -1.90 -2.99
CA TYR A 78 1.01 -2.15 -1.71
C TYR A 78 1.34 -1.08 -0.67
N SER A 79 2.60 -0.68 -0.61
CA SER A 79 3.06 0.40 0.27
C SER A 79 2.37 1.73 -0.09
N GLY A 80 2.30 2.07 -1.38
CA GLY A 80 1.59 3.24 -1.88
C GLY A 80 0.09 3.19 -1.58
N PHE A 81 -0.55 2.02 -1.73
CA PHE A 81 -1.96 1.86 -1.39
C PHE A 81 -2.25 2.01 0.10
N LEU A 82 -1.39 1.49 0.98
CA LEU A 82 -1.51 1.65 2.43
C LEU A 82 -1.42 3.13 2.81
N ILE A 83 -0.41 3.84 2.32
CA ILE A 83 -0.22 5.28 2.58
C ILE A 83 -1.43 6.08 2.06
N TRP A 84 -1.88 5.79 0.83
CA TRP A 84 -3.03 6.45 0.23
C TRP A 84 -4.29 6.26 1.07
N ALA A 85 -4.62 5.01 1.41
CA ALA A 85 -5.85 4.69 2.13
C ALA A 85 -5.87 5.28 3.55
N VAL A 86 -4.75 5.19 4.28
CA VAL A 86 -4.62 5.81 5.61
C VAL A 86 -4.67 7.34 5.48
N GLY A 87 -4.00 7.90 4.47
CA GLY A 87 -4.01 9.32 4.16
C GLY A 87 -5.42 9.88 3.96
N THR A 88 -6.34 9.13 3.34
CA THR A 88 -7.74 9.58 3.21
C THR A 88 -8.44 9.77 4.56
N GLN A 89 -8.13 8.93 5.56
CA GLN A 89 -8.74 9.02 6.88
C GLN A 89 -8.11 10.12 7.73
N VAL A 90 -6.79 10.33 7.59
CA VAL A 90 -6.08 11.49 8.18
C VAL A 90 -6.60 12.80 7.58
N MET A 91 -6.83 12.84 6.27
CA MET A 91 -7.36 14.02 5.57
C MET A 91 -8.75 14.41 6.09
N LEU A 92 -9.59 13.41 6.39
CA LEU A 92 -10.91 13.60 6.99
C LEU A 92 -10.87 13.83 8.51
N CYS A 93 -9.69 13.82 9.11
CA CYS A 93 -9.48 13.91 10.57
C CYS A 93 -10.31 12.86 11.33
N ASN A 94 -10.35 11.62 10.84
CA ASN A 94 -11.08 10.49 11.43
C ASN A 94 -10.09 9.58 12.20
N PRO A 95 -9.86 9.77 13.51
CA PRO A 95 -8.85 9.03 14.25
C PRO A 95 -9.14 7.53 14.34
N LEU A 96 -10.39 7.11 14.55
CA LEU A 96 -10.74 5.70 14.71
C LEU A 96 -10.62 4.98 13.37
N SER A 97 -11.12 5.58 12.29
CA SER A 97 -10.97 5.02 10.94
C SER A 97 -9.53 4.99 10.49
N THR A 98 -8.70 5.96 10.88
CA THR A 98 -7.26 5.95 10.59
C THR A 98 -6.60 4.70 11.16
N VAL A 99 -6.85 4.38 12.43
CA VAL A 99 -6.33 3.16 13.08
C VAL A 99 -6.92 1.91 12.44
N ALA A 100 -8.24 1.88 12.22
CA ALA A 100 -8.92 0.73 11.64
C ALA A 100 -8.41 0.40 10.22
N PHE A 101 -8.28 1.41 9.35
CA PHE A 101 -7.76 1.23 7.99
C PHE A 101 -6.31 0.75 8.01
N THR A 102 -5.48 1.33 8.89
CA THR A 102 -4.08 0.91 9.05
C THR A 102 -4.00 -0.58 9.41
N LEU A 103 -4.73 -1.02 10.44
CA LEU A 103 -4.68 -2.41 10.92
C LEU A 103 -5.27 -3.40 9.92
N VAL A 104 -6.41 -3.07 9.32
CA VAL A 104 -7.08 -3.95 8.35
C VAL A 104 -6.22 -4.14 7.10
N LEU A 105 -5.69 -3.05 6.54
CA LEU A 105 -4.84 -3.11 5.35
C LEU A 105 -3.50 -3.76 5.64
N TRP A 106 -2.88 -3.45 6.78
CA TRP A 106 -1.65 -4.10 7.20
C TRP A 106 -1.85 -5.63 7.30
N ARG A 107 -2.93 -6.09 7.95
CA ARG A 107 -3.25 -7.52 8.07
C ARG A 107 -3.62 -8.17 6.74
N PHE A 108 -4.23 -7.42 5.83
CA PHE A 108 -4.50 -7.90 4.47
C PHE A 108 -3.19 -8.14 3.73
N PHE A 109 -2.28 -7.16 3.74
CA PHE A 109 -0.99 -7.27 3.07
C PHE A 109 -0.05 -8.28 3.74
N SER A 110 -0.12 -8.46 5.07
CA SER A 110 0.68 -9.48 5.78
C SER A 110 0.35 -10.91 5.35
N LYS A 111 -0.85 -11.14 4.80
CA LYS A 111 -1.24 -12.43 4.21
C LYS A 111 -0.98 -12.47 2.71
N ARG A 112 -1.24 -11.36 2.02
CA ARG A 112 -1.14 -11.28 0.56
C ARG A 112 0.30 -11.31 0.06
N ILE A 113 1.21 -10.59 0.72
CA ILE A 113 2.63 -10.52 0.32
C ILE A 113 3.25 -11.93 0.33
N PRO A 114 3.24 -12.70 1.43
CA PRO A 114 3.85 -14.04 1.42
C PRO A 114 3.25 -14.99 0.37
N TYR A 115 1.94 -14.87 0.11
CA TYR A 115 1.27 -15.65 -0.93
C TYR A 115 1.76 -15.29 -2.34
N GLU A 116 1.98 -14.01 -2.62
CA GLU A 116 2.57 -13.57 -3.89
C GLU A 116 4.05 -13.95 -4.01
N GLU A 117 4.82 -13.80 -2.92
CA GLU A 117 6.23 -14.17 -2.91
C GLU A 117 6.44 -15.68 -3.08
N PHE A 118 5.49 -16.51 -2.65
CA PHE A 118 5.52 -17.94 -2.94
C PHE A 118 5.56 -18.22 -4.45
N PHE A 119 4.69 -17.57 -5.24
CA PHE A 119 4.70 -17.73 -6.70
C PHE A 119 5.93 -17.08 -7.34
N LEU A 120 6.35 -15.91 -6.87
CA LEU A 120 7.57 -15.25 -7.39
C LEU A 120 8.80 -16.13 -7.19
N LYS A 121 8.90 -16.84 -6.05
CA LYS A 121 9.95 -17.85 -5.83
C LYS A 121 9.82 -19.05 -6.75
N GLN A 122 8.60 -19.51 -7.04
CA GLN A 122 8.41 -20.59 -8.01
C GLN A 122 8.78 -20.19 -9.44
N PHE A 123 8.57 -18.92 -9.82
CA PHE A 123 8.85 -18.42 -11.16
C PHE A 123 10.34 -18.08 -11.37
N PHE A 124 10.98 -17.47 -10.37
CA PHE A 124 12.33 -16.90 -10.52
C PHE A 124 13.40 -17.59 -9.66
N GLY A 125 13.01 -18.53 -8.80
CA GLY A 125 13.94 -19.31 -7.98
C GLY A 125 14.92 -18.45 -7.18
N SER A 126 16.22 -18.73 -7.33
CA SER A 126 17.29 -18.08 -6.60
C SER A 126 17.39 -16.58 -6.87
N GLU A 127 17.02 -16.10 -8.07
CA GLU A 127 17.07 -14.67 -8.39
C GLU A 127 16.15 -13.86 -7.47
N TYR A 128 14.96 -14.40 -7.17
CA TYR A 128 14.04 -13.76 -6.25
C TYR A 128 14.53 -13.84 -4.81
N ASP A 129 15.09 -14.97 -4.38
CA ASP A 129 15.61 -15.10 -3.01
C ASP A 129 16.77 -14.12 -2.75
N GLU A 130 17.69 -13.96 -3.70
CA GLU A 130 18.77 -12.96 -3.59
C GLU A 130 18.25 -11.53 -3.57
N TYR A 131 17.19 -11.24 -4.33
CA TYR A 131 16.53 -9.95 -4.30
C TYR A 131 15.81 -9.71 -2.97
N ALA A 132 15.11 -10.73 -2.45
CA ALA A 132 14.36 -10.67 -1.19
C ALA A 132 15.25 -10.48 0.04
N GLN A 133 16.49 -10.96 -0.01
CA GLN A 133 17.49 -10.72 1.04
C GLN A 133 18.00 -9.27 1.07
N ARG A 134 18.00 -8.58 -0.08
CA ARG A 134 18.57 -7.23 -0.23
C ARG A 134 17.54 -6.12 -0.04
N VAL A 135 16.29 -6.39 -0.37
CA VAL A 135 15.23 -5.38 -0.46
C VAL A 135 14.08 -5.78 0.46
N HIS A 136 13.58 -4.85 1.27
CA HIS A 136 12.47 -5.09 2.20
C HIS A 136 11.11 -5.11 1.49
N SER A 137 10.08 -5.71 2.10
CA SER A 137 8.73 -5.76 1.53
C SER A 137 8.16 -4.37 1.19
N GLY A 138 8.49 -3.36 2.00
CA GLY A 138 7.94 -1.99 1.92
C GLY A 138 6.84 -1.70 2.94
N ILE A 139 6.32 -2.73 3.60
CA ILE A 139 5.34 -2.60 4.67
C ILE A 139 6.01 -2.97 6.00
N PRO A 140 5.87 -2.14 7.05
CA PRO A 140 6.47 -2.42 8.35
C PRO A 140 6.10 -3.80 8.88
N PHE A 141 7.05 -4.50 9.50
CA PHE A 141 6.84 -5.82 10.13
C PHE A 141 6.42 -6.97 9.20
N ILE A 142 6.51 -6.78 7.88
CA ILE A 142 6.36 -7.85 6.89
C ILE A 142 7.73 -8.10 6.28
N LYS A 143 8.26 -9.33 6.45
CA LYS A 143 9.56 -9.72 5.88
C LYS A 143 9.54 -9.67 4.38
#